data_AF-A0A3D0XG90-F1
#
_entry.id   AF-A0A3D0XG90-F1
#
_cell.length_a   1.000
_cell.length_b   1.000
_cell.length_c   1.000
_cell.angle_alpha   90.00
_cell.angle_beta   90.00
_cell.angle_gamma   90.00
#
_symmetry.space_group_name_H-M   'P 1'
#
loop_
_entity.id
_entity.type
_entity.pdbx_description
1 polymer ?
#
loop_
_entity_poly.entity_id
_entity_poly.type
_entity_poly.pdbx_seq_one_letter_code
_entity_poly.pdbx_strand_id
1 'polypeptide(L)'
;MKSKHKASNEDASQASLKASLPSDASKLTSRHLHWGWWGLLVFLSLGIILEALHGFKVGAYLDVGNETRRLMWTLAHAHGTMLSLIHMAFALSLPHLSSMAQRKARRMSGCLIGASILMPGGFFLGGWVTYGGDPGLGIFLLPIGAFLLFMGVFGVASGLVKA
;
A
#
# COMPACT_ATOMS: atom_id res chain seq x y z
N MET A 1 -36.80 -34.14 27.43
CA MET A 1 -36.96 -32.68 27.22
C MET A 1 -35.64 -31.88 27.04
N LYS A 2 -34.47 -32.52 26.89
CA LYS A 2 -33.15 -31.84 26.77
C LYS A 2 -32.62 -31.63 25.33
N SER A 3 -33.26 -32.24 24.33
CA SER A 3 -32.76 -32.25 22.94
C SER A 3 -33.08 -30.95 22.16
N LYS A 4 -34.28 -30.36 22.35
CA LYS A 4 -34.70 -29.13 21.64
C LYS A 4 -33.87 -27.89 21.99
N HIS A 5 -33.34 -27.82 23.22
CA HIS A 5 -32.59 -26.64 23.68
C HIS A 5 -31.16 -26.55 23.13
N LYS A 6 -30.56 -27.69 22.73
CA LYS A 6 -29.20 -27.74 22.21
C LYS A 6 -29.10 -27.34 20.74
N ALA A 7 -30.06 -27.78 19.92
CA ALA A 7 -30.14 -27.43 18.49
C ALA A 7 -30.35 -25.91 18.28
N SER A 8 -31.19 -25.27 19.11
CA SER A 8 -31.40 -23.82 19.05
C SER A 8 -30.14 -23.00 19.40
N ASN A 9 -29.28 -23.52 20.27
CA ASN A 9 -28.09 -22.81 20.73
C ASN A 9 -26.92 -22.94 19.74
N GLU A 10 -26.82 -24.08 19.04
CA GLU A 10 -25.86 -24.29 17.97
C GLU A 10 -26.21 -23.47 16.71
N ASP A 11 -27.51 -23.35 16.39
CA ASP A 11 -27.98 -22.55 15.25
C ASP A 11 -27.84 -21.03 15.50
N ALA A 12 -28.07 -20.57 16.74
CA ALA A 12 -27.80 -19.19 17.14
C ALA A 12 -26.30 -18.86 17.19
N SER A 13 -25.46 -19.81 17.64
CA SER A 13 -24.01 -19.69 17.64
C SER A 13 -23.44 -19.68 16.21
N GLN A 14 -23.95 -20.54 15.32
CA GLN A 14 -23.56 -20.54 13.91
C GLN A 14 -24.08 -19.33 13.13
N ALA A 15 -25.28 -18.83 13.43
CA ALA A 15 -25.81 -17.59 12.87
C ALA A 15 -24.98 -16.37 13.32
N SER A 16 -24.56 -16.34 14.60
CA SER A 16 -23.62 -15.35 15.14
C SER A 16 -22.24 -15.45 14.47
N LEU A 17 -21.73 -16.67 14.24
CA LEU A 17 -20.47 -16.91 13.54
C LEU A 17 -20.54 -16.47 12.06
N LYS A 18 -21.63 -16.79 11.34
CA LYS A 18 -21.87 -16.37 9.95
C LYS A 18 -22.06 -14.86 9.82
N ALA A 19 -22.69 -14.22 10.80
CA ALA A 19 -22.85 -12.76 10.83
C ALA A 19 -21.53 -12.01 11.11
N SER A 20 -20.51 -12.69 11.65
CA SER A 20 -19.21 -12.08 12.01
C SER A 20 -18.16 -12.05 10.89
N LEU A 21 -18.32 -12.88 9.85
CA LEU A 21 -17.39 -13.00 8.72
C LEU A 21 -17.31 -11.78 7.75
N PRO A 22 -18.25 -10.82 7.73
CA PRO A 22 -18.11 -9.53 7.02
C PRO A 22 -17.24 -8.48 7.73
N SER A 23 -16.91 -8.67 9.02
CA SER A 23 -16.30 -7.62 9.85
C SER A 23 -14.82 -7.37 9.51
N ASP A 24 -14.05 -8.44 9.26
CA ASP A 24 -12.61 -8.33 8.98
C ASP A 24 -12.32 -7.84 7.56
N ALA A 25 -13.11 -8.29 6.58
CA ALA A 25 -13.03 -7.78 5.21
C ALA A 25 -13.37 -6.28 5.17
N SER A 26 -14.44 -5.86 5.86
CA SER A 26 -14.82 -4.46 5.96
C SER A 26 -13.75 -3.59 6.64
N LYS A 27 -13.11 -4.10 7.72
CA LYS A 27 -11.97 -3.42 8.36
C LYS A 27 -10.78 -3.28 7.41
N LEU A 28 -10.46 -4.33 6.64
CA LEU A 28 -9.40 -4.28 5.63
C LEU A 28 -9.72 -3.27 4.52
N THR A 29 -10.95 -3.27 4.01
CA THR A 29 -11.43 -2.31 3.02
C THR A 29 -11.27 -0.88 3.53
N SER A 30 -11.83 -0.56 4.71
CA SER A 30 -11.73 0.77 5.30
C SER A 30 -10.27 1.20 5.51
N ARG A 31 -9.43 0.31 6.06
CA ARG A 31 -8.00 0.58 6.23
C ARG A 31 -7.31 0.94 4.93
N HIS A 32 -7.52 0.16 3.87
CA HIS A 32 -6.86 0.39 2.60
C HIS A 32 -7.39 1.60 1.85
N LEU A 33 -8.68 1.92 1.99
CA LEU A 33 -9.22 3.18 1.47
C LEU A 33 -8.62 4.38 2.19
N HIS A 34 -8.53 4.36 3.53
CA HIS A 34 -7.87 5.43 4.28
C HIS A 34 -6.41 5.58 3.85
N TRP A 35 -5.68 4.47 3.76
CA TRP A 35 -4.28 4.49 3.35
C TRP A 35 -4.10 5.02 1.93
N GLY A 36 -4.97 4.60 1.00
CA GLY A 36 -4.97 5.07 -0.38
C GLY A 36 -5.25 6.56 -0.48
N TRP A 37 -6.29 7.07 0.18
CA TRP A 37 -6.64 8.50 0.10
C TRP A 37 -5.63 9.41 0.80
N TRP A 38 -5.16 9.03 1.99
CA TRP A 38 -4.13 9.80 2.68
C TRP A 38 -2.80 9.75 1.94
N GLY A 39 -2.40 8.59 1.43
CA GLY A 39 -1.22 8.45 0.58
C GLY A 39 -1.33 9.33 -0.66
N LEU A 40 -2.48 9.29 -1.36
CA LEU A 40 -2.71 10.09 -2.55
C LEU A 40 -2.62 11.59 -2.25
N LEU A 41 -3.20 12.06 -1.13
CA LEU A 41 -3.08 13.45 -0.70
C LEU A 41 -1.63 13.86 -0.44
N VAL A 42 -0.86 13.01 0.24
CA VAL A 42 0.57 13.25 0.52
C VAL A 42 1.37 13.32 -0.78
N PHE A 43 1.20 12.37 -1.68
CA PHE A 43 1.98 12.34 -2.92
C PHE A 43 1.52 13.38 -3.95
N LEU A 44 0.23 13.73 -3.99
CA LEU A 44 -0.27 14.89 -4.73
C LEU A 44 0.41 16.17 -4.23
N SER A 45 0.46 16.36 -2.91
CA SER A 45 1.11 17.53 -2.31
C SER A 45 2.60 17.57 -2.62
N LEU A 46 3.29 16.41 -2.56
CA LEU A 46 4.68 16.29 -2.99
C LEU A 46 4.84 16.69 -4.47
N GLY A 47 3.96 16.21 -5.36
CA GLY A 47 3.99 16.58 -6.78
C GLY A 47 3.87 18.09 -6.99
N ILE A 48 2.92 18.74 -6.30
CA ILE A 48 2.76 20.20 -6.33
C ILE A 48 4.04 20.92 -5.86
N ILE A 49 4.68 20.41 -4.80
CA ILE A 49 5.95 20.97 -4.31
C ILE A 49 7.06 20.80 -5.36
N LEU A 50 7.19 19.63 -5.98
CA LEU A 50 8.21 19.39 -7.01
C LEU A 50 8.01 20.29 -8.24
N GLU A 51 6.77 20.44 -8.70
CA GLU A 51 6.41 21.37 -9.78
C GLU A 51 6.70 22.82 -9.40
N ALA A 52 6.43 23.23 -8.15
CA ALA A 52 6.78 24.56 -7.67
C ALA A 52 8.30 24.79 -7.64
N LEU A 53 9.09 23.83 -7.12
CA LEU A 53 10.55 23.90 -7.13
C LEU A 53 11.09 24.04 -8.57
N HIS A 54 10.47 23.34 -9.52
CA HIS A 54 10.79 23.43 -10.93
C HIS A 54 10.40 24.80 -11.52
N GLY A 55 9.16 25.25 -11.32
CA GLY A 55 8.63 26.50 -11.86
C GLY A 55 9.33 27.75 -11.32
N PHE A 56 9.67 27.76 -10.03
CA PHE A 56 10.43 28.85 -9.40
C PHE A 56 11.95 28.73 -9.59
N LYS A 57 12.41 27.70 -10.31
CA LYS A 57 13.83 27.46 -10.61
C LYS A 57 14.72 27.43 -9.37
N VAL A 58 14.27 26.74 -8.33
CA VAL A 58 15.02 26.65 -7.07
C VAL A 58 16.31 25.85 -7.31
N GLY A 59 17.48 26.46 -7.09
CA GLY A 59 18.79 25.85 -7.37
C GLY A 59 19.03 24.53 -6.64
N ALA A 60 18.53 24.41 -5.40
CA ALA A 60 18.56 23.16 -4.63
C ALA A 60 17.86 21.96 -5.31
N TYR A 61 17.06 22.20 -6.35
CA TYR A 61 16.38 21.18 -7.15
C TYR A 61 16.82 21.15 -8.63
N LEU A 62 17.14 22.32 -9.22
CA LEU A 62 17.46 22.44 -10.65
C LEU A 62 18.93 22.57 -11.01
N ASP A 63 19.83 22.87 -10.06
CA ASP A 63 21.26 22.95 -10.37
C ASP A 63 21.79 21.62 -10.92
N VAL A 64 22.83 21.68 -11.74
CA VAL A 64 23.40 20.52 -12.46
C VAL A 64 23.85 19.41 -11.50
N GLY A 65 24.22 19.74 -10.25
CA GLY A 65 24.56 18.74 -9.23
C GLY A 65 23.37 17.98 -8.64
N ASN A 66 22.13 18.40 -8.92
CA ASN A 66 20.90 17.90 -8.29
C ASN A 66 20.07 16.97 -9.18
N GLU A 67 20.60 16.49 -10.31
CA GLU A 67 19.87 15.60 -11.22
C GLU A 67 19.38 14.32 -10.52
N THR A 68 20.24 13.70 -9.72
CA THR A 68 19.90 12.48 -8.95
C THR A 68 18.82 12.77 -7.91
N ARG A 69 18.88 13.89 -7.20
CA ARG A 69 17.83 14.33 -6.27
C ARG A 69 16.50 14.48 -7.00
N ARG A 70 16.53 15.17 -8.13
CA ARG A 70 15.34 15.40 -8.96
C ARG A 70 14.74 14.10 -9.44
N LEU A 71 15.54 13.19 -9.98
CA LEU A 71 15.11 11.85 -10.38
C LEU A 71 14.51 11.06 -9.22
N MET A 72 15.23 11.00 -8.09
CA MET A 72 14.81 10.24 -6.91
C MET A 72 13.48 10.76 -6.34
N TRP A 73 13.31 12.08 -6.23
CA TRP A 73 12.06 12.66 -5.74
C TRP A 73 10.89 12.48 -6.71
N THR A 74 11.14 12.54 -8.02
CA THR A 74 10.14 12.19 -9.03
C THR A 74 9.73 10.72 -8.93
N LEU A 75 10.68 9.80 -8.75
CA LEU A 75 10.39 8.39 -8.54
C LEU A 75 9.60 8.14 -7.25
N ALA A 76 9.93 8.85 -6.17
CA ALA A 76 9.18 8.81 -4.91
C ALA A 76 7.73 9.25 -5.11
N HIS A 77 7.51 10.38 -5.79
CA HIS A 77 6.18 10.88 -6.12
C HIS A 77 5.39 9.89 -7.00
N ALA A 78 6.00 9.38 -8.07
CA ALA A 78 5.35 8.48 -9.01
C ALA A 78 4.93 7.15 -8.34
N HIS A 79 5.86 6.51 -7.63
CA HIS A 79 5.58 5.23 -6.96
C HIS A 79 4.63 5.40 -5.79
N GLY A 80 4.74 6.50 -5.03
CA GLY A 80 3.82 6.80 -3.95
C GLY A 80 2.38 7.00 -4.43
N THR A 81 2.20 7.75 -5.53
CA THR A 81 0.89 7.94 -6.18
C THR A 81 0.33 6.62 -6.68
N MET A 82 1.13 5.84 -7.42
CA MET A 82 0.74 4.51 -7.91
C MET A 82 0.34 3.57 -6.77
N LEU A 83 1.15 3.49 -5.71
CA LEU A 83 0.86 2.64 -4.55
C LEU A 83 -0.42 3.07 -3.84
N SER A 84 -0.68 4.37 -3.73
CA SER A 84 -1.94 4.89 -3.19
C SER A 84 -3.16 4.39 -3.97
N LEU A 85 -3.06 4.36 -5.32
CA LEU A 85 -4.09 3.77 -6.17
C LEU A 85 -4.18 2.24 -6.02
N ILE A 86 -3.05 1.55 -5.86
CA ILE A 86 -3.03 0.09 -5.59
C ILE A 86 -3.74 -0.23 -4.27
N HIS A 87 -3.62 0.62 -3.24
CA HIS A 87 -4.38 0.47 -2.01
C HIS A 87 -5.89 0.53 -2.24
N MET A 88 -6.37 1.49 -3.03
CA MET A 88 -7.78 1.58 -3.41
C MET A 88 -8.23 0.36 -4.23
N ALA A 89 -7.42 -0.05 -5.22
CA ALA A 89 -7.68 -1.23 -6.04
C ALA A 89 -7.75 -2.52 -5.21
N PHE A 90 -6.87 -2.68 -4.22
CA PHE A 90 -6.93 -3.80 -3.29
C PHE A 90 -8.22 -3.80 -2.48
N ALA A 91 -8.62 -2.64 -1.93
CA ALA A 91 -9.87 -2.51 -1.18
C ALA A 91 -11.11 -2.90 -2.01
N LEU A 92 -11.12 -2.52 -3.30
CA LEU A 92 -12.19 -2.87 -4.25
C LEU A 92 -12.14 -4.32 -4.71
N SER A 93 -10.96 -4.95 -4.65
CA SER A 93 -10.76 -6.35 -5.01
C SER A 93 -11.20 -7.31 -3.90
N LEU A 94 -11.17 -6.88 -2.62
CA LEU A 94 -11.47 -7.73 -1.46
C LEU A 94 -12.79 -8.54 -1.56
N PRO A 95 -13.93 -8.00 -2.03
CA PRO A 95 -15.16 -8.78 -2.20
C PRO A 95 -15.03 -9.93 -3.20
N HIS A 96 -14.13 -9.80 -4.19
CA HIS A 96 -13.85 -10.80 -5.22
C HIS A 96 -12.82 -11.85 -4.77
N LEU A 97 -12.27 -11.71 -3.56
CA LEU A 97 -11.29 -12.65 -2.98
C LEU A 97 -11.97 -13.61 -1.99
N SER A 98 -13.22 -14.00 -2.25
CA SER A 98 -14.09 -14.76 -1.33
C SER A 98 -13.51 -16.11 -0.89
N SER A 99 -12.67 -16.74 -1.72
CA SER A 99 -11.96 -17.99 -1.41
C SER A 99 -10.63 -17.79 -0.67
N MET A 100 -10.17 -16.54 -0.53
CA MET A 100 -8.90 -16.25 0.12
C MET A 100 -9.04 -16.34 1.64
N ALA A 101 -8.27 -17.25 2.24
CA ALA A 101 -8.16 -17.34 3.69
C ALA A 101 -7.81 -15.97 4.31
N GLN A 102 -8.52 -15.56 5.36
CA GLN A 102 -8.33 -14.27 6.04
C GLN A 102 -6.87 -13.99 6.43
N ARG A 103 -6.11 -15.02 6.81
CA ARG A 103 -4.68 -14.91 7.14
C ARG A 103 -3.84 -14.47 5.94
N LYS A 104 -4.16 -14.95 4.73
CA LYS A 104 -3.49 -14.52 3.49
C LYS A 104 -3.84 -13.08 3.15
N ALA A 105 -5.11 -12.70 3.23
CA ALA A 105 -5.54 -11.31 3.01
C ALA A 105 -4.83 -10.32 3.96
N ARG A 106 -4.69 -10.66 5.25
CA ARG A 106 -3.93 -9.87 6.22
C ARG A 106 -2.44 -9.77 5.87
N ARG A 107 -1.83 -10.85 5.38
CA ARG A 107 -0.42 -10.83 4.91
C ARG A 107 -0.26 -9.92 3.69
N MET A 108 -1.13 -10.02 2.70
CA MET A 108 -1.07 -9.17 1.50
C MET A 108 -1.25 -7.71 1.86
N SER A 109 -2.17 -7.42 2.77
CA SER A 109 -2.36 -6.10 3.32
C SER A 109 -1.08 -5.55 3.97
N GLY A 110 -0.39 -6.34 4.81
CA GLY A 110 0.88 -5.96 5.42
C GLY A 110 1.99 -5.72 4.38
N CYS A 111 2.09 -6.57 3.37
CA CYS A 111 3.01 -6.40 2.25
C CYS A 111 2.78 -5.09 1.49
N LEU A 112 1.53 -4.77 1.16
CA LEU A 112 1.18 -3.52 0.45
C LEU A 112 1.47 -2.29 1.31
N ILE A 113 1.10 -2.30 2.60
CA ILE A 113 1.43 -1.20 3.52
C ILE A 113 2.96 -1.02 3.61
N GLY A 114 3.72 -2.10 3.81
CA GLY A 114 5.18 -2.03 3.87
C GLY A 114 5.79 -1.47 2.58
N ALA A 115 5.32 -1.92 1.42
CA ALA A 115 5.76 -1.40 0.13
C ALA A 115 5.45 0.10 -0.05
N SER A 116 4.26 0.54 0.37
CA SER A 116 3.81 1.94 0.30
C SER A 116 4.65 2.91 1.14
N ILE A 117 5.39 2.39 2.13
CA ILE A 117 6.30 3.19 2.96
C ILE A 117 7.72 3.07 2.42
N LEU A 118 8.22 1.84 2.25
CA LEU A 118 9.62 1.56 1.95
C LEU A 118 10.06 2.04 0.56
N MET A 119 9.22 1.87 -0.47
CA MET A 119 9.61 2.29 -1.83
C MET A 119 9.66 3.80 -1.99
N PRO A 120 8.54 4.54 -1.80
CA PRO A 120 8.60 5.99 -1.96
C PRO A 120 9.49 6.65 -0.90
N GLY A 121 9.53 6.12 0.33
CA GLY A 121 10.46 6.57 1.35
C GLY A 121 11.92 6.33 0.95
N GLY A 122 12.24 5.17 0.40
CA GLY A 122 13.59 4.84 -0.07
C GLY A 122 14.06 5.75 -1.20
N PHE A 123 13.19 6.02 -2.19
CA PHE A 123 13.47 7.01 -3.22
C PHE A 123 13.64 8.42 -2.64
N PHE A 124 12.72 8.87 -1.78
CA PHE A 124 12.80 10.21 -1.20
C PHE A 124 14.09 10.43 -0.40
N LEU A 125 14.44 9.47 0.45
CA LEU A 125 15.67 9.48 1.25
C LEU A 125 16.93 9.30 0.39
N GLY A 126 16.86 8.50 -0.68
CA GLY A 126 17.93 8.37 -1.67
C GLY A 126 18.20 9.68 -2.43
N GLY A 127 17.20 10.55 -2.56
CA GLY A 127 17.36 11.89 -3.10
C GLY A 127 17.79 12.95 -2.08
N TRP A 128 17.74 12.65 -0.78
CA TRP A 128 18.01 13.65 0.28
C TRP A 128 19.49 14.06 0.33
N VAL A 129 20.39 13.07 0.31
CA VAL A 129 21.85 13.25 0.20
C VAL A 129 22.32 12.37 -0.96
N THR A 130 23.06 12.95 -1.90
CA THR A 130 23.57 12.25 -3.10
C THR A 130 25.10 12.24 -3.07
N TYR A 131 25.70 11.24 -3.70
CA TYR A 131 27.16 11.04 -3.71
C TYR A 131 27.65 10.90 -5.15
N GLY A 132 28.23 11.96 -5.71
CA GLY A 132 28.83 11.88 -7.06
C GLY A 132 27.87 11.48 -8.18
N GLY A 133 26.57 11.77 -8.03
CA GLY A 133 25.52 11.31 -8.95
C GLY A 133 24.78 10.04 -8.48
N ASP A 134 25.29 9.34 -7.48
CA ASP A 134 24.61 8.18 -6.90
C ASP A 134 23.58 8.60 -5.83
N PRO A 135 22.47 7.83 -5.70
CA PRO A 135 21.51 8.06 -4.64
C PRO A 135 22.11 7.74 -3.26
N GLY A 136 21.61 8.40 -2.23
CA GLY A 136 22.00 8.14 -0.85
C GLY A 136 21.52 6.79 -0.33
N LEU A 137 21.96 6.47 0.89
CA LEU A 137 21.70 5.19 1.57
C LEU A 137 20.21 4.82 1.68
N GLY A 138 19.31 5.79 1.61
CA GLY A 138 17.86 5.54 1.57
C GLY A 138 17.44 4.58 0.46
N ILE A 139 18.20 4.50 -0.64
CA ILE A 139 17.88 3.61 -1.76
C ILE A 139 17.87 2.13 -1.37
N PHE A 140 18.56 1.71 -0.31
CA PHE A 140 18.56 0.32 0.16
C PHE A 140 17.20 -0.15 0.70
N LEU A 141 16.27 0.76 0.99
CA LEU A 141 14.89 0.41 1.36
C LEU A 141 14.09 -0.08 0.13
N LEU A 142 14.46 0.36 -1.08
CA LEU A 142 13.78 0.05 -2.32
C LEU A 142 13.64 -1.45 -2.59
N PRO A 143 14.71 -2.29 -2.57
CA PRO A 143 14.59 -3.71 -2.86
C PRO A 143 13.67 -4.44 -1.88
N ILE A 144 13.67 -4.04 -0.62
CA ILE A 144 12.77 -4.60 0.41
C ILE A 144 11.32 -4.22 0.08
N GLY A 145 11.07 -2.94 -0.21
CA GLY A 145 9.75 -2.47 -0.61
C GLY A 145 9.22 -3.12 -1.90
N ALA A 146 10.10 -3.29 -2.90
CA ALA A 146 9.77 -3.93 -4.17
C ALA A 146 9.42 -5.40 -3.98
N PHE A 147 10.17 -6.13 -3.15
CA PHE A 147 9.85 -7.51 -2.80
C PHE A 147 8.50 -7.63 -2.09
N LEU A 148 8.20 -6.73 -1.13
CA LEU A 148 6.90 -6.72 -0.47
C LEU A 148 5.77 -6.42 -1.46
N LEU A 149 5.94 -5.46 -2.37
CA LEU A 149 4.93 -5.19 -3.40
C LEU A 149 4.70 -6.41 -4.28
N PHE A 150 5.78 -7.04 -4.75
CA PHE A 150 5.70 -8.24 -5.57
C PHE A 150 4.88 -9.33 -4.85
N MET A 151 5.20 -9.62 -3.59
CA MET A 151 4.48 -10.62 -2.81
C MET A 151 3.01 -10.23 -2.60
N GLY A 152 2.73 -8.96 -2.32
CA GLY A 152 1.36 -8.44 -2.13
C GLY A 152 0.50 -8.58 -3.39
N VAL A 153 1.02 -8.11 -4.53
CA VAL A 153 0.34 -8.18 -5.83
C VAL A 153 0.18 -9.62 -6.28
N PHE A 154 1.24 -10.44 -6.18
CA PHE A 154 1.20 -11.85 -6.54
C PHE A 154 0.13 -12.62 -5.76
N GLY A 155 -0.01 -12.38 -4.46
CA GLY A 155 -1.02 -13.07 -3.67
C GLY A 155 -2.45 -12.61 -3.95
N VAL A 156 -2.65 -11.34 -4.32
CA VAL A 156 -3.96 -10.85 -4.80
C VAL A 156 -4.31 -11.49 -6.13
N ALA A 157 -3.39 -11.44 -7.11
CA ALA A 157 -3.59 -12.05 -8.41
C ALA A 157 -3.87 -13.55 -8.31
N SER A 158 -3.09 -14.27 -7.49
CA SER A 158 -3.29 -15.70 -7.22
C SER A 158 -4.61 -16.01 -6.51
N GLY A 159 -5.13 -15.05 -5.75
CA GLY A 159 -6.44 -15.16 -5.10
C GLY A 159 -7.59 -15.07 -6.08
N LEU A 160 -7.51 -14.12 -7.01
CA LEU A 160 -8.54 -13.92 -8.05
C LEU A 160 -8.65 -15.10 -9.00
N VAL A 161 -7.54 -15.75 -9.34
CA VAL A 161 -7.56 -16.95 -10.21
C VAL A 161 -8.28 -18.13 -9.54
N LYS A 162 -8.39 -18.14 -8.22
CA LYS A 162 -9.01 -19.22 -7.44
C LYS A 162 -10.37 -18.84 -6.86
N ALA A 163 -10.93 -17.70 -7.26
CA ALA A 163 -12.25 -17.23 -6.85
C ALA A 163 -13.32 -17.76 -7.80
#